data_AF-A0A117Q5F9-F1
#
_entry.id   AF-A0A117Q5F9-F1
#
_cell.length_a   1.000
_cell.length_b   1.000
_cell.length_c   1.000
_cell.angle_alpha   90.00
_cell.angle_beta   90.00
_cell.angle_gamma   90.00
#
_symmetry.space_group_name_H-M   'P 1'
#
loop_
_entity.id
_entity.type
_entity.pdbx_description
1 polymer ?
#
loop_
_entity_poly.entity_id
_entity_poly.type
_entity_poly.pdbx_seq_one_letter_code
_entity_poly.pdbx_strand_id
1 'polypeptide(L)'
;MSQTTIPDVDQIVHRYLAVWSEPDATARERAVAELWAVDGVEFVEGTRFHGHDALVDRVAEAYGLFVASGEYHITHDQHVTVHDDIVMFTIQLTYATGPRVDEVAWAARVFLALDDDGRILQDYHLTVQPLPET
;
A
#
# COMPACT_ATOMS: atom_id res chain seq x y z
N MET A 1 24.09 -16.33 13.31
CA MET A 1 23.30 -15.53 12.35
C MET A 1 21.89 -16.05 12.46
N SER A 2 21.06 -15.36 13.23
CA SER A 2 19.67 -15.77 13.42
C SER A 2 18.93 -15.49 12.12
N GLN A 3 18.36 -16.53 11.50
CA GLN A 3 17.38 -16.33 10.45
C GLN A 3 16.16 -15.69 11.09
N THR A 4 16.00 -14.38 10.90
CA THR A 4 14.72 -13.72 11.09
C THR A 4 13.75 -14.40 10.12
N THR A 5 12.74 -15.08 10.66
CA THR A 5 11.66 -15.64 9.84
C THR A 5 10.96 -14.46 9.18
N ILE A 6 11.12 -14.31 7.87
CA ILE A 6 10.36 -13.33 7.07
C ILE A 6 8.88 -13.50 7.47
N PRO A 7 8.17 -12.42 7.85
CA PRO A 7 6.73 -12.53 8.11
C PRO A 7 6.04 -13.16 6.90
N ASP A 8 4.95 -13.88 7.13
CA ASP A 8 4.18 -14.48 6.02
C ASP A 8 3.88 -13.39 4.98
N VAL A 9 4.45 -13.51 3.78
CA VAL A 9 4.40 -12.45 2.76
C VAL A 9 2.96 -12.11 2.40
N ASP A 10 2.08 -13.11 2.41
CA ASP A 10 0.65 -12.94 2.15
C ASP A 10 0.01 -12.06 3.23
N GLN A 11 0.46 -12.19 4.48
CA GLN A 11 0.01 -11.33 5.57
C GLN A 11 0.51 -9.89 5.42
N ILE A 12 1.75 -9.68 4.95
CA ILE A 12 2.27 -8.33 4.68
C ILE A 12 1.44 -7.66 3.59
N VAL A 13 1.27 -8.32 2.45
CA VAL A 13 0.49 -7.79 1.31
C VAL A 13 -0.96 -7.55 1.73
N HIS A 14 -1.57 -8.47 2.47
CA HIS A 14 -2.94 -8.30 2.96
C HIS A 14 -3.09 -7.05 3.86
N ARG A 15 -2.22 -6.88 4.86
CA ARG A 15 -2.24 -5.69 5.73
C ARG A 15 -1.94 -4.42 4.96
N TYR A 16 -1.03 -4.50 4.00
CA TYR A 16 -0.68 -3.38 3.13
C TYR A 16 -1.88 -2.90 2.31
N LEU A 17 -2.63 -3.79 1.67
CA LEU A 17 -3.82 -3.39 0.92
C LEU A 17 -4.94 -2.89 1.85
N ALA A 18 -5.07 -3.49 3.04
CA ALA A 18 -6.08 -3.11 4.02
C ALA A 18 -5.90 -1.67 4.52
N VAL A 19 -4.66 -1.20 4.72
CA VAL A 19 -4.42 0.15 5.25
C VAL A 19 -4.99 1.23 4.33
N TRP A 20 -4.90 1.05 3.01
CA TRP A 20 -5.44 1.96 2.00
C TRP A 20 -6.97 1.94 1.92
N SER A 21 -7.62 0.94 2.53
CA SER A 21 -9.07 0.76 2.56
C SER A 21 -9.69 1.05 3.92
N GLU A 22 -8.92 1.44 4.94
CA GLU A 22 -9.38 1.59 6.32
C GLU A 22 -10.19 2.89 6.53
N PRO A 23 -11.51 2.82 6.81
CA PRO A 23 -12.35 4.01 7.01
C PRO A 23 -12.17 4.69 8.38
N ASP A 24 -11.87 3.94 9.45
CA ASP A 24 -11.78 4.47 10.81
C ASP A 24 -10.40 5.12 11.04
N ALA A 25 -10.40 6.39 11.45
CA ALA A 25 -9.16 7.14 11.62
C ALA A 25 -8.25 6.52 12.70
N THR A 26 -8.82 6.01 13.79
CA THR A 26 -8.03 5.43 14.89
C THR A 26 -7.46 4.06 14.50
N ALA A 27 -8.22 3.25 13.77
CA ALA A 27 -7.74 2.00 13.20
C ALA A 27 -6.65 2.25 12.15
N ARG A 28 -6.80 3.29 11.32
CA ARG A 28 -5.79 3.70 10.34
C ARG A 28 -4.46 4.09 10.99
N GLU A 29 -4.50 4.91 12.05
CA GLU A 29 -3.31 5.27 12.83
C GLU A 29 -2.58 4.03 13.36
N ARG A 30 -3.33 3.06 13.92
CA ARG A 30 -2.75 1.80 14.39
C ARG A 30 -2.17 0.96 13.26
N ALA A 31 -2.90 0.82 12.16
CA ALA A 31 -2.47 0.04 11.01
C ALA A 31 -1.18 0.62 10.40
N VAL A 32 -1.06 1.95 10.30
CA VAL A 32 0.19 2.59 9.87
C VAL A 32 1.33 2.31 10.85
N ALA A 33 1.08 2.45 12.16
CA ALA A 33 2.10 2.23 13.19
C ALA A 33 2.57 0.76 13.30
N GLU A 34 1.71 -0.19 12.91
CA GLU A 34 2.04 -1.61 12.86
C GLU A 34 2.79 -2.01 11.58
N LEU A 35 2.50 -1.34 10.46
CA LEU A 35 3.00 -1.71 9.15
C LEU A 35 4.32 -1.02 8.78
N TRP A 36 4.48 0.27 9.10
CA TRP A 36 5.72 1.01 8.86
C TRP A 36 6.57 1.14 10.12
N ALA A 37 7.90 1.16 9.93
CA ALA A 37 8.82 1.56 10.98
C ALA A 37 8.57 3.01 11.40
N VAL A 38 9.02 3.42 12.60
CA VAL A 38 8.80 4.79 13.12
C VAL A 38 9.31 5.87 12.15
N ASP A 39 10.46 5.62 11.53
CA ASP A 39 11.06 6.49 10.50
C ASP A 39 10.80 5.98 9.07
N GLY A 40 9.77 5.15 8.89
CA GLY A 40 9.37 4.61 7.60
C GLY A 40 8.98 5.72 6.62
N VAL A 41 9.18 5.45 5.33
CA VAL A 41 8.94 6.45 4.27
C VAL A 41 8.26 5.82 3.04
N GLU A 42 7.29 6.54 2.48
CA GLU A 42 6.72 6.26 1.16
C GLU A 42 7.20 7.29 0.13
N PHE A 43 7.48 6.81 -1.08
CA PHE A 43 7.80 7.58 -2.26
C PHE A 43 6.78 7.29 -3.37
N VAL A 44 6.12 8.34 -3.87
CA VAL A 44 5.17 8.24 -4.97
C VAL A 44 5.23 9.51 -5.80
N GLU A 45 5.40 9.38 -7.12
CA GLU A 45 5.35 10.48 -8.10
C GLU A 45 6.19 11.72 -7.72
N GLY A 46 7.39 11.49 -7.15
CA GLY A 46 8.31 12.55 -6.75
C GLY A 46 8.01 13.19 -5.39
N THR A 47 6.96 12.74 -4.70
CA THR A 47 6.60 13.14 -3.34
C THR A 47 7.13 12.13 -2.32
N ARG A 48 7.42 12.59 -1.10
CA ARG A 48 7.91 11.79 0.02
C ARG A 48 7.02 12.01 1.25
N PHE A 49 6.55 10.93 1.86
CA PHE A 49 5.81 10.92 3.13
C PHE A 49 6.64 10.17 4.17
N HIS A 50 7.10 10.87 5.22
CA HIS A 50 8.07 10.33 6.18
C HIS A 50 7.51 10.37 7.60
N GLY A 51 7.57 9.23 8.27
CA GLY A 51 7.08 9.05 9.64
C GLY A 51 5.59 8.78 9.67
N HIS A 52 5.12 8.22 10.78
CA HIS A 52 3.73 7.76 10.91
C HIS A 52 2.71 8.88 10.66
N ASP A 53 2.93 10.10 11.16
CA ASP A 53 1.99 11.21 10.97
C ASP A 53 1.76 11.52 9.47
N ALA A 54 2.85 11.66 8.69
CA ALA A 54 2.75 11.94 7.26
C ALA A 54 2.15 10.76 6.48
N LEU A 55 2.43 9.53 6.90
CA LEU A 55 1.85 8.32 6.29
C LEU A 55 0.36 8.19 6.60
N VAL A 56 -0.08 8.53 7.82
CA VAL A 56 -1.50 8.56 8.19
C VAL A 56 -2.26 9.57 7.33
N ASP A 57 -1.73 10.78 7.18
CA ASP A 57 -2.33 11.81 6.32
C ASP A 57 -2.42 11.34 4.86
N ARG A 58 -1.34 10.75 4.34
CA ARG A 58 -1.27 10.20 2.99
C ARG A 58 -2.26 9.07 2.72
N VAL A 59 -2.41 8.14 3.66
CA VAL A 59 -3.38 7.04 3.58
C VAL A 59 -4.81 7.61 3.68
N ALA A 60 -5.04 8.56 4.57
CA ALA A 60 -6.33 9.21 4.73
C ALA A 60 -6.79 9.93 3.45
N GLU A 61 -5.88 10.67 2.82
CA GLU A 61 -6.13 11.38 1.57
C GLU A 61 -6.50 10.41 0.45
N ALA A 62 -5.72 9.35 0.23
CA ALA A 62 -6.03 8.37 -0.81
C ALA A 62 -7.32 7.59 -0.56
N TYR A 63 -7.60 7.22 0.69
CA TYR A 63 -8.89 6.61 1.06
C TYR A 63 -10.05 7.54 0.67
N GLY A 64 -9.95 8.82 1.01
CA GLY A 64 -10.97 9.83 0.69
C GLY A 64 -11.18 10.03 -0.81
N LEU A 65 -10.10 10.06 -1.58
CA LEU A 65 -10.15 10.28 -3.03
C LEU A 65 -10.68 9.07 -3.81
N PHE A 66 -10.31 7.85 -3.41
CA PHE A 66 -10.51 6.68 -4.26
C PHE A 66 -11.45 5.62 -3.68
N VAL A 67 -11.52 5.48 -2.35
CA VAL A 67 -12.25 4.34 -1.73
C VAL A 67 -13.56 4.79 -1.08
N ALA A 68 -13.59 5.97 -0.46
CA ALA A 68 -14.71 6.43 0.36
C ALA A 68 -16.06 6.53 -0.39
N SER A 69 -16.03 6.81 -1.70
CA SER A 69 -17.23 6.86 -2.54
C SER A 69 -17.79 5.47 -2.88
N GLY A 70 -17.00 4.41 -2.71
CA GLY A 70 -17.27 3.07 -3.22
C GLY A 70 -17.09 2.93 -4.74
N GLU A 71 -16.43 3.89 -5.39
CA GLU A 71 -16.13 3.82 -6.83
C GLU A 71 -15.03 2.81 -7.13
N TYR A 72 -14.00 2.74 -6.29
CA TYR A 72 -12.87 1.83 -6.46
C TYR A 72 -12.66 0.90 -5.27
N HIS A 73 -12.10 -0.27 -5.56
CA HIS A 73 -11.49 -1.17 -4.58
C HIS A 73 -9.97 -1.18 -4.74
N ILE A 74 -9.26 -1.30 -3.62
CA ILE A 74 -7.82 -1.56 -3.60
C ILE A 74 -7.60 -3.07 -3.70
N THR A 75 -6.81 -3.50 -4.66
CA THR A 75 -6.42 -4.91 -4.86
C THR A 75 -4.95 -5.00 -5.32
N HIS A 76 -4.49 -6.21 -5.65
CA HIS A 76 -3.21 -6.43 -6.29
C HIS A 76 -3.30 -7.48 -7.40
N ASP A 77 -2.29 -7.48 -8.28
CA ASP A 77 -2.19 -8.36 -9.44
C ASP A 77 -1.97 -9.85 -9.14
N GLN A 78 -2.04 -10.28 -7.88
CA GLN A 78 -1.77 -11.66 -7.41
C GLN A 78 -0.33 -12.16 -7.68
N HIS A 79 0.59 -11.32 -8.15
CA HIS A 79 1.97 -11.69 -8.44
C HIS A 79 2.93 -11.02 -7.46
N VAL A 80 3.18 -11.71 -6.33
CA VAL A 80 4.13 -11.28 -5.31
C VAL A 80 5.49 -11.90 -5.56
N THR A 81 6.55 -11.10 -5.50
CA THR A 81 7.95 -11.57 -5.53
C THR A 81 8.67 -11.12 -4.26
N VAL A 82 9.52 -11.99 -3.73
CA VAL A 82 10.29 -11.75 -2.51
C VAL A 82 11.77 -12.02 -2.77
N HIS A 83 12.64 -11.17 -2.22
CA HIS A 83 14.07 -11.41 -2.11
C HIS A 83 14.54 -10.90 -0.75
N ASP A 84 14.88 -11.81 0.16
CA ASP A 84 15.26 -11.48 1.55
C ASP A 84 14.24 -10.54 2.22
N ASP A 85 14.61 -9.29 2.48
CA ASP A 85 13.84 -8.22 3.12
C ASP A 85 13.02 -7.38 2.14
N ILE A 86 13.01 -7.73 0.85
CA ILE A 86 12.31 -7.02 -0.21
C ILE A 86 11.03 -7.77 -0.59
N VAL A 87 9.89 -7.08 -0.55
CA VAL A 87 8.61 -7.54 -1.06
C VAL A 87 8.17 -6.64 -2.21
N MET A 88 7.69 -7.24 -3.29
CA MET A 88 7.26 -6.51 -4.47
C MET A 88 5.99 -7.12 -5.05
N PHE A 89 5.02 -6.28 -5.42
CA PHE A 89 3.79 -6.64 -6.12
C PHE A 89 3.25 -5.43 -6.90
N THR A 90 2.16 -5.58 -7.65
CA THR A 90 1.46 -4.44 -8.28
C THR A 90 0.17 -4.14 -7.51
N ILE A 91 0.09 -2.99 -6.85
CA ILE A 91 -1.17 -2.48 -6.27
C ILE A 91 -2.05 -1.90 -7.38
N GLN A 92 -3.37 -2.07 -7.24
CA GLN A 92 -4.35 -1.70 -8.25
C GLN A 92 -5.56 -1.03 -7.62
N LEU A 93 -6.09 -0.02 -8.31
CA LEU A 93 -7.46 0.44 -8.16
C LEU A 93 -8.30 -0.24 -9.24
N THR A 94 -9.31 -1.00 -8.84
CA THR A 94 -10.30 -1.59 -9.75
C THR A 94 -11.65 -0.95 -9.55
N TYR A 95 -12.40 -0.70 -10.63
CA TYR A 95 -13.77 -0.20 -10.50
C TYR A 95 -14.63 -1.20 -9.73
N ALA A 96 -15.29 -0.73 -8.67
CA ALA A 96 -16.14 -1.54 -7.81
C ALA A 96 -17.59 -1.62 -8.32
N THR A 97 -18.01 -0.68 -9.15
CA THR A 97 -19.39 -0.57 -9.65
C THR A 97 -19.43 -0.10 -11.11
N GLY A 98 -20.61 -0.23 -11.73
CA GLY A 98 -20.85 0.26 -13.08
C GLY A 98 -20.34 -0.68 -14.19
N PRO A 99 -20.26 -0.20 -15.45
CA PRO A 99 -20.00 -1.05 -16.61
C PRO A 99 -18.56 -1.54 -16.74
N ARG A 100 -17.62 -0.93 -16.00
CA ARG A 100 -16.19 -1.27 -15.99
C ARG A 100 -15.78 -2.09 -14.76
N VAL A 101 -16.73 -2.69 -14.05
CA VAL A 101 -16.44 -3.43 -12.81
C VAL A 101 -15.30 -4.44 -13.04
N ASP A 102 -14.40 -4.54 -12.07
CA ASP A 102 -13.18 -5.36 -12.08
C ASP A 102 -12.10 -4.90 -13.09
N GLU A 103 -12.36 -3.92 -13.96
CA GLU A 103 -11.32 -3.31 -14.79
C GLU A 103 -10.38 -2.47 -13.91
N VAL A 104 -9.09 -2.56 -14.19
CA VAL A 104 -8.05 -1.77 -13.53
C VAL A 104 -8.12 -0.33 -14.04
N ALA A 105 -8.35 0.63 -13.15
CA ALA A 105 -8.35 2.06 -13.44
C ALA A 105 -6.95 2.67 -13.28
N TRP A 106 -6.20 2.23 -12.27
CA TRP A 106 -4.84 2.67 -11.97
C TRP A 106 -4.04 1.54 -11.34
N ALA A 107 -2.73 1.54 -11.56
CA ALA A 107 -1.83 0.57 -10.93
C ALA A 107 -0.43 1.14 -10.72
N ALA A 108 0.21 0.73 -9.63
CA ALA A 108 1.62 0.99 -9.35
C ALA A 108 2.34 -0.28 -8.93
N ARG A 109 3.61 -0.38 -9.34
CA ARG A 109 4.54 -1.35 -8.79
C ARG A 109 4.95 -0.89 -7.39
N VAL A 110 4.64 -1.69 -6.39
CA VAL A 110 5.02 -1.46 -5.00
C VAL A 110 6.32 -2.21 -4.72
N PHE A 111 7.32 -1.52 -4.18
CA PHE A 111 8.53 -2.12 -3.63
C PHE A 111 8.65 -1.75 -2.16
N LEU A 112 8.66 -2.76 -1.30
CA LEU A 112 8.81 -2.61 0.14
C LEU A 112 10.17 -3.14 0.55
N ALA A 113 10.96 -2.31 1.24
CA ALA A 113 12.15 -2.75 1.98
C ALA A 113 11.80 -2.79 3.47
N LEU A 114 11.98 -3.96 4.08
CA LEU A 114 11.58 -4.23 5.45
C LEU A 114 12.78 -4.14 6.41
N ASP A 115 12.54 -3.82 7.68
CA ASP A 115 13.52 -3.99 8.75
C ASP A 115 13.53 -5.43 9.30
N ASP A 116 14.41 -5.68 10.28
CA ASP A 116 14.54 -6.97 10.97
C ASP A 116 13.28 -7.39 11.73
N ASP A 117 12.35 -6.46 12.02
CA ASP A 117 11.06 -6.73 12.65
C ASP A 117 9.93 -6.93 11.62
N GLY A 118 10.25 -6.85 10.33
CA GLY A 118 9.31 -7.00 9.22
C GLY A 118 8.45 -5.75 8.96
N ARG A 119 8.85 -4.58 9.48
CA ARG A 119 8.16 -3.31 9.24
C ARG A 119 8.77 -2.59 8.05
N ILE A 120 7.96 -1.81 7.35
CA ILE A 120 8.39 -1.12 6.15
C ILE A 120 9.27 0.08 6.51
N LEU A 121 10.54 0.04 6.07
CA LEU A 121 11.46 1.17 6.11
C LEU A 121 11.27 2.06 4.89
N GLN A 122 11.14 1.46 3.71
CA GLN A 122 10.96 2.18 2.45
C GLN A 122 9.85 1.53 1.62
N ASP A 123 8.94 2.36 1.15
CA ASP A 123 7.85 2.01 0.26
C ASP A 123 7.94 2.85 -1.01
N TYR A 124 8.03 2.21 -2.17
CA TYR A 124 8.07 2.89 -3.46
C TYR A 124 6.86 2.49 -4.30
N HIS A 125 6.09 3.49 -4.72
CA HIS A 125 5.09 3.36 -5.78
C HIS A 125 5.64 3.88 -7.09
N LEU A 126 5.79 2.98 -8.06
CA LEU A 126 6.06 3.35 -9.44
C LEU A 126 4.80 3.12 -10.27
N THR A 127 4.08 4.19 -10.60
CA THR A 127 2.88 4.13 -11.45
C THR A 127 3.20 3.43 -12.77
N VAL A 128 2.53 2.29 -13.02
CA VAL A 128 2.64 1.51 -14.27
C VAL A 128 1.41 1.70 -15.15
N GLN A 129 0.29 2.11 -14.56
CA GLN A 129 -0.91 2.54 -15.26
C GLN A 129 -1.49 3.76 -14.53
N PRO A 130 -1.48 4.96 -15.16
CA PRO A 130 -2.10 6.15 -14.57
C PRO A 130 -3.63 6.04 -14.60
N LEU A 131 -4.31 6.86 -13.79
CA LEU A 131 -5.75 6.99 -13.86
C LEU A 131 -6.16 7.51 -15.24
N PRO A 132 -7.32 7.10 -15.77
CA PRO A 132 -7.81 7.65 -17.02
C PRO A 132 -8.06 9.15 -16.88
N GLU A 133 -7.72 9.91 -17.93
CA GLU A 133 -8.11 11.31 -18.04
C GLU A 133 -9.65 11.42 -18.03
N THR A 134 -10.15 12.48 -17.41
CA THR A 134 -11.58 12.75 -17.25
C THR A 134 -12.19 13.36 -18.51
#